data_AF-A0A2W1L230-F1
#
_entry.id   AF-A0A2W1L230-F1
#
_cell.length_a   1.000
_cell.length_b   1.000
_cell.length_c   1.000
_cell.angle_alpha   90.00
_cell.angle_beta   90.00
_cell.angle_gamma   90.00
#
_symmetry.space_group_name_H-M   'P 1'
#
loop_
_entity.id
_entity.type
_entity.pdbx_description
1 polymer ?
#
loop_
_entity_poly.entity_id
_entity_poly.type
_entity_poly.pdbx_seq_one_letter_code
_entity_poly.pdbx_strand_id
1 'polypeptide(L)'
;MNDPSKLKGVTPEELYKYLNDNGYNPSPLNKSRNYTGVPFEEGGGFKINWGGDRILQYHPGSSYHGDVPYYKISSGSTGTQRFDMDGNPLE
;
A
#
# COMPACT_ATOMS: atom_id res chain seq x y z
N MET A 1 4.41 -2.66 -11.55
CA MET A 1 3.51 -3.66 -10.97
C MET A 1 2.11 -3.47 -11.57
N ASN A 2 1.69 -4.34 -12.49
CA ASN A 2 0.31 -4.35 -13.06
C ASN A 2 -0.50 -5.54 -12.52
N ASP A 3 0.13 -6.35 -11.66
CA ASP A 3 -0.38 -7.61 -11.19
C ASP A 3 -0.18 -7.65 -9.66
N PRO A 4 -1.23 -7.35 -8.89
CA PRO A 4 -1.22 -7.37 -7.43
C PRO A 4 -1.06 -8.78 -6.85
N SER A 5 -1.30 -9.85 -7.63
CA SER A 5 -1.05 -11.23 -7.16
C SER A 5 0.42 -11.46 -6.81
N LYS A 6 1.33 -10.61 -7.31
CA LYS A 6 2.75 -10.58 -6.93
C LYS A 6 3.01 -10.11 -5.50
N LEU A 7 2.00 -9.58 -4.81
CA LEU A 7 2.06 -9.23 -3.38
C LEU A 7 1.64 -10.41 -2.50
N LYS A 8 1.10 -11.49 -3.07
CA LYS A 8 0.67 -12.66 -2.31
C LYS A 8 1.84 -13.27 -1.54
N GLY A 9 1.67 -13.37 -0.23
CA GLY A 9 2.68 -13.95 0.67
C GLY A 9 3.89 -13.05 0.94
N VAL A 10 3.89 -11.80 0.48
CA VAL A 10 4.89 -10.79 0.86
C VAL A 10 4.35 -9.99 2.03
N THR A 11 5.07 -9.93 3.15
CA THR A 11 4.61 -9.11 4.28
C THR A 11 4.78 -7.62 4.00
N PRO A 12 4.02 -6.74 4.67
CA PRO A 12 4.24 -5.30 4.61
C PRO A 12 5.68 -4.88 4.91
N GLU A 13 6.32 -5.54 5.88
CA GLU A 13 7.70 -5.27 6.29
C GLU A 13 8.70 -5.66 5.20
N GLU A 14 8.54 -6.85 4.61
CA GLU A 14 9.39 -7.30 3.50
C GLU A 14 9.29 -6.36 2.30
N LEU A 15 8.06 -5.95 1.96
CA LEU A 15 7.83 -5.02 0.87
C LEU A 15 8.40 -3.64 1.17
N TYR A 16 8.17 -3.11 2.38
CA TYR A 16 8.70 -1.81 2.79
C TYR A 16 10.23 -1.78 2.72
N LYS A 17 10.88 -2.82 3.25
CA LYS A 17 12.34 -2.98 3.18
C LYS A 17 12.83 -3.05 1.73
N TYR A 18 12.21 -3.88 0.89
CA TYR A 18 12.57 -3.98 -0.52
C TYR A 18 12.44 -2.63 -1.24
N LEU A 19 11.35 -1.91 -1.02
CA LEU A 19 11.12 -0.61 -1.64
C LEU A 19 12.16 0.42 -1.21
N ASN A 20 12.50 0.44 0.08
CA ASN A 20 13.52 1.33 0.62
C ASN A 20 14.91 1.00 0.05
N ASP A 21 15.31 -0.27 0.08
CA ASP A 21 16.62 -0.73 -0.42
C ASP A 21 16.82 -0.48 -1.93
N ASN A 22 15.72 -0.42 -2.69
CA ASN A 22 15.73 -0.15 -4.13
C ASN A 22 15.45 1.32 -4.50
N GLY A 23 15.49 2.24 -3.52
CA GLY A 23 15.41 3.68 -3.77
C GLY A 23 14.02 4.20 -4.16
N TYR A 24 12.95 3.43 -3.92
CA TYR A 24 11.57 3.91 -4.10
C TYR A 24 11.13 4.88 -3.01
N ASN A 25 11.90 5.01 -1.92
CA ASN A 25 11.70 5.95 -0.82
C ASN A 25 10.25 5.96 -0.31
N PRO A 26 9.77 4.83 0.26
CA PRO A 26 8.43 4.76 0.81
C PRO A 26 8.23 5.85 1.87
N SER A 27 7.06 6.48 1.84
CA SER A 27 6.70 7.60 2.72
C SER A 27 5.40 7.30 3.46
N PRO A 28 5.14 7.93 4.61
CA PRO A 28 3.88 7.77 5.32
C PRO A 28 2.66 8.11 4.45
N LEU A 29 1.50 7.57 4.82
CA LEU A 29 0.24 7.90 4.14
C LEU A 29 -0.10 9.39 4.31
N ASN A 30 -0.30 10.09 3.20
CA ASN A 30 -0.80 11.48 3.22
C ASN A 30 -2.28 11.58 3.59
N LYS A 31 -3.04 10.49 3.37
CA LYS A 31 -4.47 10.43 3.65
C LYS A 31 -4.85 9.03 4.08
N SER A 32 -5.13 8.90 5.35
CA SER A 32 -5.72 7.75 6.03
C SER A 32 -6.62 8.26 7.15
N ARG A 33 -7.62 7.48 7.55
CA ARG A 33 -8.52 7.88 8.63
C ARG A 33 -7.80 7.93 9.99
N ASN A 34 -6.93 6.96 10.25
CA ASN A 34 -6.23 6.81 11.53
C ASN A 34 -4.71 6.98 11.43
N TYR A 35 -4.13 6.84 10.23
CA TYR A 35 -2.69 6.69 10.04
C TYR A 35 -2.07 7.77 9.14
N THR A 36 -2.70 8.94 9.05
CA THR A 36 -2.12 10.04 8.25
C THR A 36 -0.84 10.52 8.91
N GLY A 37 0.27 10.49 8.17
CA GLY A 37 1.59 10.96 8.63
C GLY A 37 2.30 10.05 9.63
N VAL A 38 1.68 8.94 10.06
CA VAL A 38 2.31 7.98 10.98
C VAL A 38 3.34 7.14 10.20
N PRO A 39 4.61 7.11 10.63
CA PRO A 39 5.64 6.25 10.02
C PRO A 39 5.25 4.78 10.03
N PHE A 40 5.74 4.01 9.05
CA PHE A 40 5.46 2.57 8.99
C PHE A 40 6.01 1.84 10.22
N GLU A 41 7.18 2.27 10.69
CA GLU A 41 7.87 1.77 11.87
C GLU A 41 7.08 2.00 13.17
N GLU A 42 6.13 2.94 13.17
CA GLU A 42 5.24 3.25 14.29
C GLU A 42 3.84 2.59 14.13
N GLY A 43 3.69 1.67 13.17
CA GLY A 43 2.43 0.99 12.88
C GLY A 43 1.53 1.73 11.87
N GLY A 44 2.06 2.75 11.21
CA GLY A 44 1.38 3.44 10.11
C GLY A 44 1.38 2.65 8.80
N GLY A 45 0.76 3.23 7.77
CA GLY A 45 0.88 2.73 6.41
C GLY A 45 1.94 3.48 5.62
N PHE A 46 2.28 2.98 4.44
CA PHE A 46 3.23 3.63 3.54
C PHE A 46 2.67 3.79 2.13
N LYS A 47 3.30 4.67 1.35
CA LYS A 47 3.06 4.83 -0.08
C LYS A 47 4.36 4.98 -0.85
N ILE A 48 4.31 4.60 -2.12
CA ILE A 48 5.30 4.97 -3.13
C ILE A 48 4.60 5.50 -4.38
N ASN A 49 5.31 6.32 -5.15
CA ASN A 49 4.93 6.68 -6.51
C ASN A 49 5.95 6.10 -7.48
N TRP A 50 5.50 5.58 -8.62
CA TRP A 50 6.41 5.16 -9.70
C TRP A 50 5.76 5.34 -11.07
N GLY A 51 6.57 5.32 -12.13
CA GLY A 51 6.06 5.30 -13.50
C GLY A 51 5.21 6.51 -13.88
N GLY A 52 5.36 7.65 -13.19
CA GLY A 52 4.61 8.89 -13.42
C GLY A 52 3.34 8.98 -12.57
N ASP A 53 2.31 8.21 -12.90
CA ASP A 53 0.96 8.36 -12.35
C ASP A 53 0.55 7.27 -11.34
N ARG A 54 1.44 6.31 -11.07
CA ARG A 54 1.10 5.12 -10.29
C ARG A 54 1.46 5.29 -8.84
N ILE A 55 0.53 4.89 -7.98
CA ILE A 55 0.67 4.94 -6.54
C ILE A 55 0.34 3.56 -5.97
N LEU A 56 1.16 3.09 -5.05
CA LEU A 56 0.94 1.89 -4.24
C LEU A 56 0.88 2.38 -2.81
N GLN A 57 -0.11 1.91 -2.08
CA GLN A 57 -0.31 2.24 -0.69
C GLN A 57 -0.55 0.94 0.08
N TYR A 58 0.11 0.79 1.22
CA TYR A 58 -0.26 -0.18 2.24
C TYR A 58 -1.07 0.52 3.33
N HIS A 59 -2.20 -0.05 3.73
CA HIS A 59 -3.00 0.41 4.84
C HIS A 59 -3.04 -0.69 5.92
N PRO A 60 -2.64 -0.41 7.16
CA PRO A 60 -2.70 -1.39 8.26
C PRO A 60 -4.14 -1.69 8.73
N GLY A 61 -5.13 -0.95 8.23
CA GLY A 61 -6.56 -1.10 8.55
C GLY A 61 -7.29 0.24 8.48
N SER A 62 -8.62 0.22 8.35
CA SER A 62 -9.43 1.43 8.50
C SER A 62 -10.85 1.13 8.94
N SER A 63 -11.43 1.96 9.81
CA SER A 63 -12.81 1.77 10.30
C SER A 63 -13.91 1.79 9.22
N TYR A 64 -13.61 2.08 7.95
CA TYR A 64 -14.57 1.99 6.82
C TYR A 64 -14.64 0.59 6.20
N HIS A 65 -13.59 -0.24 6.34
CA HIS A 65 -13.51 -1.62 5.82
C HIS A 65 -13.16 -2.64 6.92
N GLY A 66 -13.13 -2.21 8.19
CA GLY A 66 -12.63 -2.98 9.33
C GLY A 66 -11.13 -2.79 9.55
N ASP A 67 -10.62 -3.28 10.68
CA ASP A 67 -9.18 -3.29 11.01
C ASP A 67 -8.37 -4.30 10.17
N VAL A 68 -8.83 -4.58 8.94
CA VAL A 68 -8.22 -5.52 8.02
C VAL A 68 -7.21 -4.76 7.15
N PRO A 69 -5.93 -5.17 7.17
CA PRO A 69 -4.91 -4.55 6.32
C PRO A 69 -5.14 -4.85 4.85
N TYR A 70 -4.75 -3.92 3.98
CA TYR A 70 -4.94 -4.05 2.54
C TYR A 70 -3.94 -3.21 1.74
N TYR A 71 -3.74 -3.58 0.47
CA TYR A 71 -3.02 -2.79 -0.51
C TYR A 71 -3.98 -2.03 -1.41
N LYS A 72 -3.58 -0.82 -1.80
CA LYS A 72 -4.28 0.00 -2.78
C LYS A 72 -3.32 0.41 -3.88
N ILE A 73 -3.71 0.15 -5.12
CA ILE A 73 -2.99 0.63 -6.31
C ILE A 73 -3.90 1.62 -7.03
N SER A 74 -3.35 2.78 -7.40
CA SER A 74 -4.07 3.75 -8.22
C SER A 74 -3.23 4.25 -9.38
N SER A 75 -3.85 4.38 -10.55
CA SER A 75 -3.30 5.06 -11.73
C SER A 75 -4.42 5.80 -12.47
N GLY A 76 -4.07 6.73 -13.36
CA GLY A 76 -5.05 7.39 -14.21
C GLY A 76 -5.72 6.41 -15.18
N SER A 77 -4.98 5.42 -15.66
CA SER A 77 -5.47 4.43 -16.65
C SER A 77 -6.36 3.32 -16.06
N THR A 78 -6.13 2.92 -14.81
CA THR A 78 -6.83 1.78 -14.18
C THR A 78 -7.73 2.18 -13.03
N GLY A 79 -7.78 3.47 -12.67
CA GLY A 79 -8.50 3.95 -11.49
C GLY A 79 -7.87 3.42 -10.19
N THR A 80 -8.70 3.22 -9.17
CA THR A 80 -8.29 2.66 -7.88
C THR A 80 -8.68 1.19 -7.79
N GLN A 81 -7.73 0.35 -7.40
CA GLN A 81 -7.94 -1.06 -7.11
C GLN A 81 -7.43 -1.36 -5.70
N ARG A 82 -8.12 -2.24 -4.98
CA ARG A 82 -7.77 -2.67 -3.63
C ARG A 82 -7.62 -4.17 -3.59
N PHE A 83 -6.69 -4.63 -2.76
CA PHE A 83 -6.36 -6.04 -2.62
C PHE A 83 -6.14 -6.37 -1.16
N ASP A 84 -6.61 -7.53 -0.72
CA ASP A 84 -6.23 -8.06 0.59
C ASP A 84 -4.73 -8.43 0.62
N MET A 85 -4.28 -8.92 1.77
CA MET A 85 -2.89 -9.35 1.96
C MET A 85 -2.51 -10.59 1.15
N ASP A 86 -3.49 -11.33 0.63
CA ASP A 86 -3.29 -12.48 -0.25
C ASP A 86 -3.32 -12.09 -1.74
N GLY A 87 -3.51 -10.80 -2.05
CA GLY A 87 -3.58 -10.27 -3.41
C GLY A 87 -4.93 -10.47 -4.09
N ASN A 88 -5.97 -10.89 -3.36
CA ASN A 88 -7.32 -11.00 -3.91
C ASN A 88 -7.97 -9.61 -4.00
N PRO A 89 -8.70 -9.28 -5.07
CA PRO A 89 -9.41 -8.02 -5.18
C PRO A 89 -10.41 -7.82 -4.03
N LEU A 90 -10.44 -6.62 -3.47
CA LEU A 90 -11.49 -6.16 -2.56
C LEU A 90 -12.48 -5.30 -3.37
N GLU A 91 -13.77 -5.67 -3.34
CA GLU A 91 -14.87 -4.90 -3.96
C GLU A 91 -15.19 -3.61 -3.18
#